data_AF-A0A2V5VI48-F1
#
_entry.id   AF-A0A2V5VI48-F1
#
_cell.length_a   1.000
_cell.length_b   1.000
_cell.length_c   1.000
_cell.angle_alpha   90.00
_cell.angle_beta   90.00
_cell.angle_gamma   90.00
#
_symmetry.space_group_name_H-M   'P 1'
#
loop_
_entity.id
_entity.type
_entity.pdbx_description
1 polymer ?
#
loop_
_entity_poly.entity_id
_entity_poly.type
_entity_poly.pdbx_seq_one_letter_code
_entity_poly.pdbx_strand_id
1 'polypeptide(L)'
;CDGLFQQHRNWRIFRTGAEFSIYDVTVQTFPVPHDAVDPLGFVFYAGSGGLGFITDLGYATKMIVERLREVQTLVIETNHDEKLLQNDLHRPWPVKQRIQSRHGHLSNTAAANVIEELLSGKIERVVLGHLSRDCNTPELALGAVRASLAKCGKLGMELYCAMQSQISPRFRMGETTPGPFQPTFENAFFQTAPAL
;
A
#
# COMPACT_ATOMS: atom_id res chain seq x y z
N CYS A 1 -12.34 9.81 30.67
CA CYS A 1 -13.09 8.87 29.79
C CYS A 1 -12.34 7.55 29.74
N ASP A 2 -12.10 6.91 30.89
CA ASP A 2 -10.94 6.03 31.05
C ASP A 2 -11.30 4.54 31.24
N GLY A 3 -12.57 4.18 31.10
CA GLY A 3 -13.07 2.82 31.33
C GLY A 3 -13.15 1.92 30.09
N LEU A 4 -13.28 2.49 28.88
CA LEU A 4 -13.54 1.71 27.65
C LEU A 4 -12.31 0.93 27.15
N PHE A 5 -11.08 1.38 27.46
CA PHE A 5 -9.86 0.73 26.97
C PHE A 5 -9.36 -0.41 27.87
N GLN A 6 -9.86 -0.55 29.10
CA GLN A 6 -9.42 -1.63 29.99
C GLN A 6 -9.86 -3.03 29.52
N GLN A 7 -10.93 -3.11 28.71
CA GLN A 7 -11.37 -4.38 28.08
C GLN A 7 -10.54 -4.78 26.85
N HIS A 8 -9.69 -3.89 26.33
CA HIS A 8 -8.90 -4.11 25.12
C HIS A 8 -7.40 -4.05 25.40
N ARG A 9 -6.91 -4.87 26.35
CA ARG A 9 -5.50 -4.91 26.78
C ARG A 9 -4.47 -5.09 25.65
N ASN A 10 -4.90 -5.63 24.51
CA ASN A 10 -4.05 -5.85 23.33
C ASN A 10 -4.16 -4.77 22.25
N TRP A 11 -4.92 -3.69 22.47
CA TRP A 11 -5.01 -2.59 21.51
C TRP A 11 -3.91 -1.57 21.77
N ARG A 12 -3.26 -1.14 20.69
CA ARG A 12 -2.26 -0.07 20.70
C ARG A 12 -2.75 1.02 19.75
N ILE A 13 -3.05 2.18 20.32
CA ILE A 13 -3.48 3.34 19.54
C ILE A 13 -2.23 4.07 19.07
N PHE A 14 -2.14 4.37 17.79
CA PHE A 14 -1.09 5.20 17.21
C PHE A 14 -1.71 6.43 16.55
N ARG A 15 -0.88 7.42 16.25
CA ARG A 15 -1.27 8.63 15.53
C ARG A 15 -0.79 8.55 14.09
N THR A 16 -1.50 9.16 13.16
CA THR A 16 -1.02 9.33 11.79
C THR A 16 0.34 10.00 11.77
N GLY A 17 1.27 9.46 10.98
CA GLY A 17 2.65 9.93 10.93
C GLY A 17 3.56 9.28 11.99
N ALA A 18 3.02 8.43 12.87
CA ALA A 18 3.83 7.73 13.87
C ALA A 18 4.69 6.64 13.23
N GLU A 19 5.82 6.41 13.88
CA GLU A 19 6.67 5.23 13.73
C GLU A 19 6.61 4.42 15.03
N PHE A 20 6.43 3.11 14.90
CA PHE A 20 6.46 2.18 16.02
C PHE A 20 6.93 0.82 15.54
N SER A 21 7.50 0.01 16.41
CA SER A 21 7.86 -1.36 16.07
C SER A 21 6.73 -2.34 16.40
N ILE A 22 6.80 -3.54 15.86
CA ILE A 22 6.11 -4.75 16.28
C ILE A 22 7.16 -5.85 16.18
N TYR A 23 7.74 -6.26 17.31
CA TYR A 23 8.94 -7.12 17.33
C TYR A 23 10.07 -6.54 16.48
N ASP A 24 10.48 -7.27 15.44
CA ASP A 24 11.54 -6.99 14.48
C ASP A 24 11.06 -6.23 13.24
N VAL A 25 9.80 -5.80 13.23
CA VAL A 25 9.19 -4.99 12.16
C VAL A 25 9.02 -3.56 12.63
N THR A 26 9.67 -2.61 11.98
CA THR A 26 9.37 -1.18 12.14
C THR A 26 8.23 -0.80 11.20
N VAL A 27 7.21 -0.15 11.74
CA VAL A 27 6.03 0.34 11.02
C VAL A 27 6.06 1.85 11.00
N GLN A 28 6.09 2.43 9.81
CA GLN A 28 5.90 3.85 9.59
C GLN A 28 4.53 4.09 8.95
N THR A 29 3.82 5.10 9.42
CA THR A 29 2.52 5.49 8.89
C THR A 29 2.61 6.89 8.27
N PHE A 30 1.83 7.15 7.23
CA PHE A 30 1.75 8.47 6.63
C PHE A 30 0.36 8.72 6.02
N PRO A 31 -0.11 9.98 6.00
CA PRO A 31 -1.41 10.30 5.44
C PRO A 31 -1.43 10.08 3.93
N VAL A 32 -2.53 9.57 3.41
CA VAL A 32 -2.79 9.45 1.97
C VAL A 32 -4.01 10.26 1.54
N PRO A 33 -4.06 10.81 0.32
CA PRO A 33 -5.29 11.42 -0.19
C PRO A 33 -6.36 10.37 -0.49
N HIS A 34 -7.40 10.28 0.34
CA HIS A 34 -8.59 9.46 0.11
C HIS A 34 -9.81 10.02 0.84
N ASP A 35 -11.00 9.73 0.33
CA ASP A 35 -12.29 10.18 0.87
C ASP A 35 -12.74 9.33 2.07
N ALA A 36 -11.87 9.26 3.07
CA ALA A 36 -12.09 8.62 4.37
C ALA A 36 -11.56 9.51 5.50
N VAL A 37 -11.95 9.22 6.74
CA VAL A 37 -11.40 9.90 7.91
C VAL A 37 -10.01 9.31 8.21
N ASP A 38 -8.97 10.11 8.00
CA ASP A 38 -7.57 9.80 8.34
C ASP A 38 -7.03 8.51 7.67
N PRO A 39 -7.08 8.40 6.33
CA PRO A 39 -6.57 7.25 5.61
C PRO A 39 -5.03 7.20 5.64
N LEU A 40 -4.49 5.99 5.69
CA LEU A 40 -3.07 5.74 5.94
C LEU A 40 -2.43 4.89 4.85
N GLY A 41 -1.25 5.33 4.43
CA GLY A 41 -0.25 4.45 3.82
C GLY A 41 0.71 3.95 4.89
N PHE A 42 1.31 2.80 4.63
CA PHE A 42 2.26 2.17 5.53
C PHE A 42 3.58 1.88 4.82
N VAL A 43 4.68 2.00 5.57
CA VAL A 43 5.94 1.35 5.24
C VAL A 43 6.31 0.41 6.37
N PHE A 44 6.63 -0.83 6.03
CA PHE A 44 7.13 -1.83 6.97
C PHE A 44 8.59 -2.11 6.66
N TYR A 45 9.45 -2.08 7.66
CA TYR A 45 10.86 -2.43 7.55
C TYR A 45 11.18 -3.62 8.46
N ALA A 46 11.87 -4.61 7.92
CA ALA A 46 12.34 -5.78 8.65
C ALA A 46 13.72 -6.20 8.13
N GLY A 47 14.74 -6.11 8.98
CA GLY A 47 16.14 -6.30 8.56
C GLY A 47 16.51 -5.30 7.47
N SER A 48 16.96 -5.79 6.31
CA SER A 48 17.25 -4.96 5.12
C SER A 48 16.06 -4.78 4.17
N GLY A 49 14.89 -5.35 4.49
CA GLY A 49 13.71 -5.37 3.64
C GLY A 49 12.71 -4.28 3.98
N GLY A 50 12.15 -3.65 2.95
CA GLY A 50 11.10 -2.63 3.02
C GLY A 50 9.87 -3.01 2.17
N LEU A 51 8.69 -2.84 2.76
CA LEU A 51 7.38 -3.01 2.11
C LEU A 51 6.59 -1.72 2.19
N GLY A 52 6.29 -1.12 1.05
CA GLY A 52 5.30 -0.06 0.94
C GLY A 52 3.90 -0.64 0.75
N PHE A 53 2.91 -0.11 1.43
CA PHE A 53 1.50 -0.50 1.29
C PHE A 53 0.64 0.74 1.13
N ILE A 54 0.16 0.98 -0.11
CA ILE A 54 -0.63 2.15 -0.49
C ILE A 54 -1.86 1.74 -1.30
N THR A 55 -2.92 1.38 -0.58
CA THR A 55 -4.27 1.20 -1.14
C THR A 55 -5.15 2.37 -0.77
N ASP A 56 -6.35 2.45 -1.37
CA ASP A 56 -7.30 3.55 -1.13
C ASP A 56 -6.61 4.90 -1.32
N LEU A 57 -6.13 5.17 -2.54
CA LEU A 57 -5.29 6.33 -2.83
C LEU A 57 -5.82 7.02 -4.09
N GLY A 58 -6.41 8.21 -3.97
CA GLY A 58 -6.89 8.93 -5.15
C GLY A 58 -5.77 9.60 -5.95
N TYR A 59 -4.66 9.93 -5.29
CA TYR A 59 -3.52 10.58 -5.92
C TYR A 59 -2.23 10.38 -5.13
N ALA A 60 -1.21 9.81 -5.76
CA ALA A 60 0.12 9.73 -5.18
C ALA A 60 0.82 11.10 -5.27
N THR A 61 1.05 11.70 -4.10
CA THR A 61 1.86 12.92 -4.02
C THR A 61 3.35 12.58 -4.11
N LYS A 62 4.19 13.55 -4.50
CA LYS A 62 5.65 13.40 -4.44
C LYS A 62 6.14 12.93 -3.07
N MET A 63 5.50 13.43 -2.01
CA MET A 63 5.82 13.06 -0.63
C MET A 63 5.55 11.58 -0.33
N ILE A 64 4.56 10.97 -0.99
CA ILE A 64 4.29 9.53 -0.90
C ILE A 64 5.37 8.76 -1.68
N VAL A 65 5.67 9.19 -2.90
CA VAL A 65 6.72 8.58 -3.74
C VAL A 65 8.07 8.56 -3.01
N GLU A 66 8.46 9.68 -2.38
CA GLU A 66 9.71 9.75 -1.62
C GLU A 66 9.76 8.80 -0.42
N ARG A 67 8.65 8.63 0.31
CA ARG A 67 8.57 7.65 1.40
C ARG A 67 8.74 6.21 0.93
N LEU A 68 8.30 5.93 -0.29
CA LEU A 68 8.36 4.60 -0.89
C LEU A 68 9.68 4.33 -1.60
N ARG A 69 10.57 5.32 -1.76
CA ARG A 69 11.80 5.19 -2.56
C ARG A 69 12.73 4.07 -2.09
N GLU A 70 12.73 3.80 -0.78
CA GLU A 70 13.63 2.82 -0.15
C GLU A 70 13.02 1.41 -0.03
N VAL A 71 11.77 1.20 -0.44
CA VAL A 71 11.10 -0.12 -0.33
C VAL A 71 11.47 -1.01 -1.51
N GLN A 72 11.64 -2.31 -1.26
CA GLN A 72 11.89 -3.32 -2.30
C GLN A 72 10.59 -3.89 -2.83
N THR A 73 9.58 -4.02 -1.97
CA THR A 73 8.24 -4.49 -2.35
C THR A 73 7.21 -3.38 -2.20
N LEU A 74 6.37 -3.20 -3.20
CA LEU A 74 5.25 -2.26 -3.18
C LEU A 74 3.93 -3.04 -3.34
N VAL A 75 3.00 -2.87 -2.41
CA VAL A 75 1.59 -3.18 -2.61
C VAL A 75 0.87 -1.87 -2.95
N ILE A 76 0.27 -1.81 -4.14
CA ILE A 76 -0.35 -0.59 -4.67
C ILE A 76 -1.75 -0.88 -5.19
N GLU A 77 -2.67 0.05 -4.94
CA GLU A 77 -4.00 0.04 -5.54
C GLU A 77 -3.93 0.19 -7.07
N THR A 78 -4.61 -0.72 -7.76
CA THR A 78 -4.96 -0.63 -9.18
C THR A 78 -6.46 -0.81 -9.29
N ASN A 79 -7.22 0.22 -8.95
CA ASN A 79 -8.65 0.07 -8.71
C ASN A 79 -9.43 -0.15 -10.00
N HIS A 80 -9.22 0.66 -11.02
CA HIS A 80 -10.05 0.59 -12.23
C HIS A 80 -9.23 0.76 -13.51
N ASP A 81 -9.69 0.09 -14.57
CA ASP A 81 -9.41 0.48 -15.94
C ASP A 81 -10.28 1.71 -16.30
N GLU A 82 -9.64 2.73 -16.85
CA GLU A 82 -10.26 4.01 -17.15
C GLU A 82 -11.39 3.86 -18.17
N LYS A 83 -11.22 2.99 -19.17
CA LYS A 83 -12.24 2.79 -20.22
C LYS A 83 -13.44 2.02 -19.67
N LEU A 84 -13.19 0.99 -18.86
CA LEU A 84 -14.28 0.24 -18.22
C LEU A 84 -15.09 1.13 -17.29
N LEU A 85 -14.43 1.95 -16.47
CA LEU A 85 -15.14 2.88 -15.58
C LEU A 85 -15.96 3.92 -16.35
N GLN A 86 -15.40 4.48 -17.43
CA GLN A 86 -16.11 5.45 -18.26
C GLN A 86 -17.33 4.83 -18.94
N ASN A 87 -17.22 3.59 -19.41
CA ASN A 87 -18.30 2.89 -20.12
C ASN A 87 -19.30 2.16 -19.22
N ASP A 88 -19.07 2.13 -17.90
CA ASP A 88 -19.95 1.43 -16.96
C ASP A 88 -21.36 2.06 -16.92
N LEU A 89 -22.38 1.33 -17.37
CA LEU A 89 -23.75 1.83 -17.41
C LEU A 89 -24.46 1.78 -16.04
N HIS A 90 -23.94 1.04 -15.07
CA HIS A 90 -24.55 0.88 -13.75
C HIS A 90 -24.23 2.04 -12.81
N ARG A 91 -23.03 2.62 -12.91
CA ARG A 91 -22.61 3.74 -12.05
C ARG A 91 -23.08 5.09 -12.62
N PRO A 92 -23.83 5.90 -11.84
CA PRO A 92 -24.14 7.28 -12.22
C PRO A 92 -22.88 8.13 -12.41
N TRP A 93 -22.96 9.14 -13.28
CA TRP A 93 -21.83 10.03 -13.58
C TRP A 93 -21.14 10.62 -12.33
N PRO A 94 -21.86 11.11 -11.30
CA PRO A 94 -21.21 11.63 -10.09
C PRO A 94 -20.35 10.59 -9.35
N VAL A 95 -20.75 9.31 -9.38
CA VAL A 95 -19.98 8.22 -8.77
C VAL A 95 -18.69 7.97 -9.53
N LYS A 96 -18.76 7.91 -10.87
CA LYS A 96 -17.56 7.79 -11.72
C LYS A 96 -16.60 8.95 -11.52
N GLN A 97 -17.12 10.16 -11.37
CA GLN A 97 -16.32 11.36 -11.13
C GLN A 97 -15.62 11.32 -9.77
N ARG A 98 -16.32 10.85 -8.72
CA ARG A 98 -15.72 10.66 -7.39
C ARG A 98 -14.59 9.63 -7.42
N ILE A 99 -14.80 8.48 -8.07
CA ILE A 99 -13.80 7.42 -8.21
C ILE A 99 -12.52 7.93 -8.90
N GLN A 100 -12.66 8.74 -9.96
CA GLN A 100 -11.53 9.30 -10.71
C GLN A 100 -10.90 10.55 -10.06
N SER A 101 -11.45 11.02 -8.95
CA SER A 101 -10.97 12.24 -8.30
C SER A 101 -9.67 12.00 -7.52
N ARG A 102 -9.00 13.09 -7.12
CA ARG A 102 -7.78 13.03 -6.30
C ARG A 102 -7.99 12.42 -4.90
N HIS A 103 -9.23 12.22 -4.49
CA HIS A 103 -9.60 11.56 -3.22
C HIS A 103 -10.35 10.24 -3.46
N GLY A 104 -10.49 9.81 -4.71
CA GLY A 104 -11.08 8.52 -5.07
C GLY A 104 -10.03 7.42 -5.04
N HIS A 105 -9.87 6.74 -6.17
CA HIS A 105 -8.97 5.59 -6.29
C HIS A 105 -8.00 5.74 -7.47
N LEU A 106 -6.82 5.12 -7.36
CA LEU A 106 -5.87 5.03 -8.46
C LEU A 106 -6.45 4.17 -9.58
N SER A 107 -6.39 4.70 -10.79
CA SER A 107 -6.57 3.91 -11.99
C SER A 107 -5.33 3.03 -12.28
N ASN A 108 -5.48 2.07 -13.18
CA ASN A 108 -4.36 1.24 -13.65
C ASN A 108 -3.20 2.08 -14.20
N THR A 109 -3.50 3.12 -15.00
CA THR A 109 -2.47 4.02 -15.54
C THR A 109 -1.84 4.89 -14.44
N ALA A 110 -2.64 5.38 -13.49
CA ALA A 110 -2.12 6.19 -12.40
C ALA A 110 -1.15 5.38 -11.51
N ALA A 111 -1.50 4.14 -11.18
CA ALA A 111 -0.62 3.22 -10.46
C ALA A 111 0.68 2.92 -11.25
N ALA A 112 0.58 2.71 -12.56
CA ALA A 112 1.75 2.51 -13.41
C ALA A 112 2.73 3.71 -13.38
N ASN A 113 2.21 4.94 -13.37
CA ASN A 113 3.03 6.15 -13.25
C ASN A 113 3.75 6.22 -11.90
N VAL A 114 3.09 5.85 -10.80
CA VAL A 114 3.72 5.79 -9.46
C VAL A 114 4.86 4.78 -9.45
N ILE A 115 4.63 3.61 -10.03
CA ILE A 115 5.66 2.56 -10.15
C ILE A 115 6.85 3.07 -10.98
N GLU A 116 6.58 3.79 -12.07
CA GLU A 116 7.61 4.40 -12.92
C GLU A 116 8.49 5.40 -12.14
N GLU A 117 7.89 6.29 -11.34
CA GLU A 117 8.64 7.22 -10.49
C GLU A 117 9.56 6.50 -9.49
N LEU A 118 9.10 5.35 -8.97
CA LEU A 118 9.83 4.52 -8.01
C LEU A 118 10.96 3.69 -8.63
N LEU A 119 11.03 3.56 -9.97
CA LEU A 119 12.11 2.81 -10.66
C LEU A 119 13.51 3.37 -10.41
N SER A 120 13.60 4.62 -9.95
CA SER A 120 14.84 5.29 -9.55
C SER A 120 15.28 4.95 -8.12
N GLY A 121 14.44 4.24 -7.36
CA GLY A 121 14.70 3.77 -6.00
C GLY A 121 15.09 2.29 -5.95
N LYS A 122 14.68 1.61 -4.88
CA LYS A 122 15.03 0.20 -4.59
C LYS A 122 13.95 -0.81 -4.95
N ILE A 123 12.91 -0.40 -5.69
CA ILE A 123 11.77 -1.27 -5.98
C ILE A 123 12.18 -2.45 -6.89
N GLU A 124 11.83 -3.66 -6.45
CA GLU A 124 12.15 -4.93 -7.11
C GLU A 124 10.90 -5.78 -7.36
N ARG A 125 9.86 -5.56 -6.56
CA ARG A 125 8.57 -6.26 -6.63
C ARG A 125 7.41 -5.30 -6.51
N VAL A 126 6.40 -5.51 -7.34
CA VAL A 126 5.11 -4.85 -7.27
C VAL A 126 3.99 -5.89 -7.14
N VAL A 127 3.12 -5.66 -6.17
CA VAL A 127 1.87 -6.40 -5.94
C VAL A 127 0.71 -5.45 -6.20
N LEU A 128 -0.05 -5.74 -7.26
CA LEU A 128 -1.24 -4.99 -7.62
C LEU A 128 -2.42 -5.47 -6.76
N GLY A 129 -3.11 -4.56 -6.09
CA GLY A 129 -4.19 -4.87 -5.18
C GLY A 129 -5.38 -3.93 -5.33
N HIS A 130 -6.44 -4.22 -4.56
CA HIS A 130 -7.61 -3.36 -4.45
C HIS A 130 -8.34 -3.06 -5.78
N LEU A 131 -8.44 -4.08 -6.65
CA LEU A 131 -9.15 -4.01 -7.93
C LEU A 131 -10.67 -3.91 -7.73
N SER A 132 -11.30 -3.01 -8.49
CA SER A 132 -12.74 -2.92 -8.68
C SER A 132 -13.25 -4.18 -9.36
N ARG A 133 -14.31 -4.76 -8.79
CA ARG A 133 -14.94 -5.97 -9.32
C ARG A 133 -15.53 -5.76 -10.71
N ASP A 134 -16.11 -4.60 -10.97
CA ASP A 134 -16.88 -4.36 -12.20
C ASP A 134 -16.11 -3.54 -13.23
N CYS A 135 -15.09 -2.80 -12.80
CA CYS A 135 -14.32 -1.90 -13.68
C CYS A 135 -12.85 -2.27 -13.78
N ASN A 136 -12.47 -3.50 -13.47
CA ASN A 136 -11.11 -3.96 -13.67
C ASN A 136 -11.02 -5.47 -13.83
N THR A 137 -9.91 -5.94 -14.39
CA THR A 137 -9.51 -7.34 -14.34
C THR A 137 -8.01 -7.45 -14.05
N PRO A 138 -7.53 -8.58 -13.49
CA PRO A 138 -6.11 -8.80 -13.28
C PRO A 138 -5.27 -8.60 -14.54
N GLU A 139 -5.79 -9.00 -15.70
CA GLU A 139 -5.12 -8.89 -17.00
C GLU A 139 -4.95 -7.43 -17.43
N LEU A 140 -5.97 -6.59 -17.21
CA LEU A 140 -5.91 -5.16 -17.52
C LEU A 140 -4.92 -4.43 -16.60
N ALA A 141 -4.98 -4.71 -15.29
CA ALA A 141 -4.05 -4.13 -14.33
C ALA A 141 -2.59 -4.52 -14.63
N LEU A 142 -2.33 -5.81 -14.83
CA LEU A 142 -1.01 -6.31 -15.21
C LEU A 142 -0.56 -5.75 -16.56
N GLY A 143 -1.44 -5.68 -17.54
CA GLY A 143 -1.16 -5.17 -18.87
C GLY A 143 -0.71 -3.70 -18.86
N ALA A 144 -1.44 -2.85 -18.13
CA ALA A 144 -1.10 -1.43 -17.98
C ALA A 144 0.29 -1.25 -17.35
N VAL A 145 0.56 -1.94 -16.24
CA VAL A 145 1.85 -1.83 -15.54
C VAL A 145 2.99 -2.41 -16.37
N ARG A 146 2.80 -3.57 -17.01
CA ARG A 146 3.82 -4.17 -17.91
C ARG A 146 4.13 -3.26 -19.09
N ALA A 147 3.13 -2.62 -19.68
CA ALA A 147 3.33 -1.69 -20.77
C ALA A 147 4.18 -0.49 -20.36
N SER A 148 3.98 0.06 -19.14
CA SER A 148 4.83 1.13 -18.60
C SER A 148 6.26 0.65 -18.36
N LEU A 149 6.42 -0.48 -17.65
CA LEU A 149 7.74 -1.05 -17.35
C LEU A 149 8.54 -1.37 -18.62
N ALA A 150 7.88 -1.84 -19.68
CA ALA A 150 8.52 -2.09 -20.98
C ALA A 150 9.08 -0.81 -21.61
N LYS A 151 8.34 0.31 -21.54
CA LYS A 151 8.81 1.62 -22.04
C LYS A 151 10.04 2.11 -21.26
N CYS A 152 10.11 1.79 -19.98
CA CYS A 152 11.24 2.14 -19.11
C CYS A 152 12.41 1.12 -19.17
N GLY A 153 12.31 0.05 -19.97
CA GLY A 153 13.33 -0.99 -20.06
C GLY A 153 13.45 -1.90 -18.82
N LYS A 154 12.40 -1.97 -17.98
CA LYS A 154 12.38 -2.71 -16.70
C LYS A 154 11.56 -4.00 -16.77
N LEU A 155 11.83 -4.85 -17.76
CA LEU A 155 11.09 -6.10 -18.00
C LEU A 155 11.28 -7.17 -16.91
N GLY A 156 12.34 -7.08 -16.10
CA GLY A 156 12.66 -8.03 -15.04
C GLY A 156 11.99 -7.77 -13.69
N MET A 157 11.15 -6.74 -13.58
CA MET A 157 10.41 -6.43 -12.34
C MET A 157 9.49 -7.59 -11.95
N GLU A 158 9.55 -8.02 -10.68
CA GLU A 158 8.61 -9.03 -10.18
C GLU A 158 7.22 -8.39 -10.05
N LEU A 159 6.24 -8.90 -10.78
CA LEU A 159 4.89 -8.34 -10.82
C LEU A 159 3.86 -9.41 -10.53
N TYR A 160 3.02 -9.18 -9.52
CA TYR A 160 1.94 -10.06 -9.10
C TYR A 160 0.64 -9.28 -8.94
N CYS A 161 -0.51 -9.87 -9.31
CA CYS A 161 -1.83 -9.30 -9.03
C CYS A 161 -2.50 -10.11 -7.93
N ALA A 162 -2.79 -9.47 -6.80
CA ALA A 162 -3.52 -10.07 -5.70
C ALA A 162 -4.99 -10.29 -6.10
N MET A 163 -5.51 -11.47 -5.76
CA MET A 163 -6.85 -11.91 -6.14
C MET A 163 -7.81 -11.80 -4.96
N GLN A 164 -9.07 -11.46 -5.23
CA GLN A 164 -10.08 -11.30 -4.17
C GLN A 164 -10.39 -12.60 -3.41
N SER A 165 -10.31 -13.75 -4.09
CA SER A 165 -10.73 -15.05 -3.55
C SER A 165 -9.60 -16.06 -3.43
N GLN A 166 -8.34 -15.63 -3.56
CA GLN A 166 -7.19 -16.53 -3.52
C GLN A 166 -6.05 -15.90 -2.73
N ILE A 167 -5.48 -16.69 -1.82
CA ILE A 167 -4.30 -16.30 -1.04
C ILE A 167 -3.11 -16.18 -2.00
N SER A 168 -2.37 -15.08 -1.91
CA SER A 168 -1.16 -14.89 -2.69
C SER A 168 -0.08 -15.90 -2.31
N PRO A 169 0.93 -16.12 -3.17
CA PRO A 169 2.18 -16.73 -2.73
C PRO A 169 2.77 -15.99 -1.53
N ARG A 170 3.65 -16.67 -0.80
CA ARG A 170 4.44 -16.04 0.25
C ARG A 170 5.62 -15.29 -0.39
N PHE A 171 5.69 -13.99 -0.15
CA PHE A 171 6.80 -13.15 -0.58
C PHE A 171 7.84 -13.04 0.54
N ARG A 172 9.13 -13.23 0.20
CA ARG A 172 10.24 -12.92 1.12
C ARG A 172 10.66 -11.48 0.87
N MET A 173 10.81 -10.71 1.96
CA MET A 173 11.15 -9.28 1.89
C MET A 173 12.45 -8.93 2.60
N GLY A 174 12.76 -9.61 3.70
CA GLY A 174 14.00 -9.45 4.44
C GLY A 174 14.24 -10.64 5.37
N GLU A 175 15.40 -10.64 6.02
CA GLU A 175 15.75 -11.59 7.07
C GLU A 175 15.98 -10.83 8.37
N THR A 176 15.39 -11.33 9.44
CA THR A 176 15.51 -10.76 10.78
C THR A 176 16.12 -11.80 11.70
N THR A 177 16.75 -11.34 12.78
CA THR A 177 17.18 -12.23 13.87
C THR A 177 16.00 -12.40 14.83
N PRO A 178 15.42 -13.61 14.97
CA PRO A 178 14.22 -13.77 15.80
C PRO A 178 14.52 -13.51 17.28
N GLY A 179 13.74 -12.65 17.91
CA GLY A 179 13.63 -12.61 19.37
C GLY A 179 12.71 -13.72 19.91
N PRO A 180 12.64 -13.94 21.24
CA PRO A 180 11.72 -14.91 21.82
C PRO A 180 10.25 -14.55 21.51
N PHE A 181 9.47 -15.52 21.00
CA PHE A 181 8.04 -15.36 20.73
C PHE A 181 7.28 -15.05 22.02
N GLN A 182 6.50 -13.97 22.05
CA GLN A 182 5.61 -13.67 23.17
C GLN A 182 4.14 -13.77 22.74
N PRO A 183 3.32 -14.57 23.44
CA PRO A 183 1.91 -14.76 23.08
C PRO A 183 1.03 -13.52 23.38
N THR A 184 1.55 -12.54 24.12
CA THR A 184 0.89 -11.29 24.50
C THR A 184 1.83 -10.10 24.30
N PHE A 185 1.30 -8.91 23.98
CA PHE A 185 2.09 -7.66 23.92
C PHE A 185 2.52 -7.13 25.29
N GLU A 186 2.46 -7.95 26.34
CA GLU A 186 2.65 -7.55 27.74
C GLU A 186 4.06 -7.01 28.01
N ASN A 187 5.07 -7.46 27.26
CA ASN A 187 6.46 -6.97 27.41
C ASN A 187 7.06 -6.39 26.12
N ALA A 188 6.26 -6.10 25.09
CA ALA A 188 6.74 -5.37 23.93
C ALA A 188 6.95 -3.89 24.32
N PHE A 189 8.13 -3.59 24.85
CA PHE A 189 8.62 -2.23 25.03
C PHE A 189 8.87 -1.64 23.65
N PHE A 190 7.89 -0.94 23.11
CA PHE A 190 8.13 -0.05 21.98
C PHE A 190 8.84 1.19 22.52
N GLN A 191 10.15 1.27 22.28
CA GLN A 191 10.86 2.53 22.38
C GLN A 191 10.27 3.44 21.30
N THR A 192 9.36 4.34 21.67
CA THR A 192 9.05 5.48 20.82
C THR A 192 10.34 6.25 20.64
N ALA A 193 10.81 6.44 19.41
CA ALA A 193 11.91 7.35 19.15
C ALA A 193 11.58 8.69 19.83
N PRO A 194 12.51 9.27 20.62
CA PRO A 194 12.24 10.53 21.30
C PRO A 194 11.93 11.58 20.23
N ALA A 195 10.82 12.28 20.41
CA ALA A 195 10.52 13.46 19.61
C ALA A 195 11.69 14.46 19.76
N LEU A 196 12.29 14.83 18.64
CA LEU A 196 13.25 15.93 18.56
C LEU A 196 12.56 17.27 18.89
#